data_AF-A0A428SJ70-F1
#
_entry.id   AF-A0A428SJ70-F1
#
_cell.length_a   1.000
_cell.length_b   1.000
_cell.length_c   1.000
_cell.angle_alpha   90.00
_cell.angle_beta   90.00
_cell.angle_gamma   90.00
#
_symmetry.space_group_name_H-M   'P 1'
#
loop_
_entity.id
_entity.type
_entity.pdbx_description
1 polymer ?
#
loop_
_entity_poly.entity_id
_entity_poly.type
_entity_poly.pdbx_seq_one_letter_code
_entity_poly.pdbx_strand_id
1 'polypeptide(L)'
;MMDIYRATTCPAASITDDTIKQHELYLQHIDVINVDARHTLTPVPSQILVAAVATTIRRLMLITLEEPQPKAGVCFLQPLEDIINLAKTFCPRSWSENVLQLDNPTPAPPGRESETTSPLDDWIALSQCYQSATVLYAVLSDKSCYAQYGMNGHYYDKERLEASETLMRAIRYLFQRGKSSFERPGHYKMIIWPMVVAGVEIASVGNAPEDLQFLCASLGNLAMELGTLAMHHAAVFLQDLWEARNGNRGSNEADKSLVDWDWIFRENPIFLM
;
A
#
# COMPACT_ATOMS: atom_id res chain seq x y z
N MET A 1 -8.91 3.38 -10.35
CA MET A 1 -8.12 2.72 -9.28
C MET A 1 -6.62 2.82 -9.55
N MET A 2 -6.13 2.61 -10.78
CA MET A 2 -4.73 2.92 -11.14
C MET A 2 -4.33 4.36 -10.79
N ASP A 3 -5.20 5.35 -11.05
CA ASP A 3 -4.89 6.76 -10.77
C ASP A 3 -4.67 7.06 -9.28
N ILE A 4 -5.40 6.36 -8.39
CA ILE A 4 -5.30 6.51 -6.94
C ILE A 4 -3.91 6.05 -6.47
N TYR A 5 -3.53 4.81 -6.79
CA TYR A 5 -2.23 4.28 -6.37
C TYR A 5 -1.05 4.91 -7.10
N ARG A 6 -1.26 5.35 -8.35
CA ARG A 6 -0.27 6.16 -9.07
C ARG A 6 0.02 7.46 -8.34
N ALA A 7 -1.02 8.18 -7.91
CA ALA A 7 -0.85 9.42 -7.14
C ALA A 7 -0.11 9.17 -5.81
N THR A 8 -0.26 7.99 -5.18
CA THR A 8 0.50 7.68 -3.96
C THR A 8 2.00 7.61 -4.19
N THR A 9 2.47 7.15 -5.35
CA THR A 9 3.90 7.08 -5.69
C THR A 9 4.37 8.25 -6.55
N CYS A 10 3.61 9.35 -6.56
CA CYS A 10 4.05 10.61 -7.13
C CYS A 10 4.41 11.56 -5.99
N PRO A 11 5.43 12.43 -6.16
CA PRO A 11 5.62 13.56 -5.27
C PRO A 11 4.35 14.41 -5.25
N ALA A 12 3.92 14.84 -4.07
CA ALA A 12 2.66 15.56 -3.93
C ALA A 12 2.66 16.88 -4.73
N ALA A 13 3.81 17.54 -4.88
CA ALA A 13 3.98 18.72 -5.73
C ALA A 13 3.75 18.45 -7.25
N SER A 14 3.77 17.18 -7.68
CA SER A 14 3.52 16.78 -9.06
C SER A 14 2.08 16.31 -9.31
N ILE A 15 1.23 16.29 -8.27
CA ILE A 15 -0.19 15.94 -8.41
C ILE A 15 -0.92 17.16 -8.98
N THR A 16 -1.64 16.98 -10.08
CA THR A 16 -2.38 18.06 -10.76
C THR A 16 -3.72 18.34 -10.09
N ASP A 17 -4.21 19.58 -10.21
CA ASP A 17 -5.54 20.01 -9.77
C ASP A 17 -6.67 19.11 -10.32
N ASP A 18 -6.50 18.59 -11.54
CA ASP A 18 -7.47 17.69 -12.15
C ASP A 18 -7.50 16.33 -11.46
N THR A 19 -6.35 15.77 -11.09
CA THR A 19 -6.27 14.51 -10.31
C THR A 19 -6.92 14.68 -8.94
N ILE A 20 -6.75 15.85 -8.30
CA ILE A 20 -7.35 16.15 -7.00
C ILE A 20 -8.87 16.23 -7.13
N LYS A 21 -9.40 16.95 -8.13
CA LYS A 21 -10.84 17.01 -8.39
C LYS A 21 -11.42 15.63 -8.68
N GLN A 22 -10.69 14.79 -9.42
CA GLN A 22 -11.09 13.39 -9.67
C GLN A 22 -11.15 12.58 -8.37
N HIS A 23 -10.16 12.75 -7.48
CA HIS A 23 -10.14 12.12 -6.16
C HIS A 23 -11.31 12.60 -5.27
N GLU A 24 -11.60 13.90 -5.25
CA GLU A 24 -12.75 14.45 -4.53
C GLU A 24 -14.08 13.92 -5.06
N LEU A 25 -14.24 13.88 -6.40
CA LEU A 25 -15.41 13.29 -7.05
C LEU A 25 -15.53 11.80 -6.72
N TYR A 26 -14.42 11.07 -6.69
CA TYR A 26 -14.40 9.67 -6.31
C TYR A 26 -14.90 9.47 -4.88
N LEU A 27 -14.41 10.27 -3.92
CA LEU A 27 -14.86 10.23 -2.52
C LEU A 27 -16.36 10.51 -2.38
N GLN A 28 -16.91 11.44 -3.18
CA GLN A 28 -18.35 11.76 -3.16
C GLN A 28 -19.24 10.62 -3.66
N HIS A 29 -18.73 9.76 -4.55
CA HIS A 29 -19.54 8.75 -5.23
C HIS A 29 -19.21 7.32 -4.83
N ILE A 30 -18.15 7.09 -4.03
CA ILE A 30 -17.67 5.73 -3.74
C ILE A 30 -18.74 4.83 -3.08
N ASP A 31 -19.61 5.40 -2.26
CA ASP A 31 -20.72 4.66 -1.62
C ASP A 31 -21.82 4.25 -2.61
N VAL A 32 -21.88 4.91 -3.76
CA VAL A 32 -22.84 4.65 -4.85
C VAL A 32 -22.23 3.70 -5.89
N ILE A 33 -20.90 3.66 -6.01
CA ILE A 33 -20.19 2.78 -6.93
C ILE A 33 -20.09 1.37 -6.29
N ASN A 34 -21.11 0.55 -6.53
CA ASN A 34 -21.06 -0.87 -6.17
C ASN A 34 -20.17 -1.65 -7.17
N VAL A 35 -18.85 -1.65 -6.95
CA VAL A 35 -17.91 -2.47 -7.73
C VAL A 35 -17.91 -3.89 -7.17
N ASP A 36 -18.29 -4.86 -7.99
CA ASP A 36 -18.09 -6.26 -7.64
C ASP A 36 -16.59 -6.58 -7.62
N ALA A 37 -16.05 -6.79 -6.42
CA ALA A 37 -14.66 -7.14 -6.18
C ALA A 37 -14.21 -8.35 -7.02
N ARG A 38 -15.12 -9.28 -7.35
CA ARG A 38 -14.78 -10.51 -8.09
C ARG A 38 -14.54 -10.28 -9.58
N HIS A 39 -15.17 -9.25 -10.14
CA HIS A 39 -15.08 -8.93 -11.57
C HIS A 39 -14.11 -7.78 -11.86
N THR A 40 -13.50 -7.20 -10.83
CA THR A 40 -12.41 -6.24 -10.99
C THR A 40 -11.07 -6.95 -10.98
N LEU A 41 -10.17 -6.45 -11.82
CA LEU A 41 -8.76 -6.84 -11.80
C LEU A 41 -8.06 -6.44 -10.50
N THR A 42 -8.63 -5.51 -9.74
CA THR A 42 -8.05 -4.96 -8.49
C THR A 42 -9.12 -4.92 -7.41
N PRO A 43 -9.27 -6.00 -6.62
CA PRO A 43 -10.32 -6.10 -5.63
C PRO A 43 -9.91 -5.42 -4.32
N VAL A 44 -9.94 -4.09 -4.34
CA VAL A 44 -9.60 -3.30 -3.15
C VAL A 44 -10.90 -2.86 -2.46
N PRO A 45 -11.02 -3.04 -1.14
CA PRO A 45 -12.17 -2.55 -0.39
C PRO A 45 -12.30 -1.03 -0.47
N SER A 46 -13.54 -0.53 -0.56
CA SER A 46 -13.83 0.90 -0.72
C SER A 46 -13.26 1.74 0.42
N GLN A 47 -13.38 1.29 1.69
CA GLN A 47 -12.83 1.99 2.85
C GLN A 47 -11.32 2.19 2.75
N ILE A 48 -10.61 1.20 2.19
CA ILE A 48 -9.17 1.25 2.01
C ILE A 48 -8.79 2.24 0.89
N LEU A 49 -9.60 2.31 -0.17
CA LEU A 49 -9.44 3.31 -1.22
C LEU A 49 -9.71 4.73 -0.70
N VAL A 50 -10.77 4.93 0.09
CA VAL A 50 -11.07 6.22 0.75
C VAL A 50 -9.88 6.68 1.59
N ALA A 51 -9.36 5.80 2.45
CA ALA A 51 -8.22 6.14 3.29
C ALA A 51 -6.96 6.48 2.47
N ALA A 52 -6.65 5.73 1.41
CA ALA A 52 -5.51 6.04 0.53
C ALA A 52 -5.67 7.39 -0.21
N VAL A 53 -6.88 7.70 -0.68
CA VAL A 53 -7.19 9.00 -1.31
C VAL A 53 -7.07 10.13 -0.28
N ALA A 54 -7.64 9.96 0.91
CA ALA A 54 -7.57 10.95 1.98
C ALA A 54 -6.12 11.24 2.40
N THR A 55 -5.28 10.21 2.53
CA THR A 55 -3.83 10.39 2.78
C THR A 55 -3.17 11.22 1.68
N THR A 56 -3.53 10.95 0.42
CA THR A 56 -2.94 11.65 -0.75
C THR A 56 -3.33 13.12 -0.77
N ILE A 57 -4.60 13.44 -0.52
CA ILE A 57 -5.08 14.83 -0.38
C ILE A 57 -4.39 15.52 0.80
N ARG A 58 -4.28 14.84 1.95
CA ARG A 58 -3.59 15.35 3.14
C ARG A 58 -2.13 15.72 2.84
N ARG A 59 -1.37 14.85 2.17
CA ARG A 59 0.02 15.12 1.76
C ARG A 59 0.15 16.41 0.96
N LEU A 60 -0.70 16.57 -0.04
CA LEU A 60 -0.72 17.78 -0.88
C LEU A 60 -1.00 19.02 -0.03
N MET A 61 -2.02 18.97 0.81
CA MET A 61 -2.40 20.09 1.65
C MET A 61 -1.27 20.52 2.60
N LEU A 62 -0.52 19.56 3.15
CA LEU A 62 0.64 19.86 3.98
C LEU A 62 1.71 20.66 3.21
N ILE A 63 1.94 20.36 1.93
CA ILE A 63 2.84 21.16 1.08
C ILE A 63 2.28 22.56 0.84
N THR A 64 0.99 22.69 0.52
CA THR A 64 0.38 24.01 0.30
C THR A 64 0.39 24.90 1.54
N LEU A 65 0.31 24.30 2.74
CA LEU A 65 0.42 25.02 4.01
C LEU A 65 1.85 25.48 4.33
N GLU A 66 2.87 24.81 3.77
CA GLU A 66 4.27 25.22 3.85
C GLU A 66 4.60 26.38 2.88
N GLU A 67 3.71 26.72 1.93
CA GLU A 67 3.93 27.81 0.98
C GLU A 67 3.83 29.21 1.63
N PRO A 68 4.68 30.18 1.26
CA PRO A 68 4.71 31.52 1.86
C PRO A 68 3.41 32.34 1.70
N GLN A 69 2.56 31.97 0.72
CA GLN A 69 1.25 32.56 0.49
C GLN A 69 0.22 31.45 0.24
N PRO A 70 -0.44 30.92 1.28
CA PRO A 70 -1.46 29.89 1.10
C PRO A 70 -2.62 30.47 0.27
N LYS A 71 -2.97 29.80 -0.83
CA LYS A 71 -4.14 30.17 -1.65
C LYS A 71 -5.40 30.10 -0.78
N ALA A 72 -6.18 31.17 -0.75
CA ALA A 72 -7.44 31.25 0.00
C ALA A 72 -8.44 30.22 -0.56
N GLY A 73 -8.77 29.21 0.25
CA GLY A 73 -9.69 28.12 -0.10
C GLY A 73 -9.38 26.78 0.57
N VAL A 74 -8.69 26.80 1.72
CA VAL A 74 -8.14 25.62 2.39
C VAL A 74 -9.27 24.63 2.71
N CYS A 75 -9.27 23.47 2.04
CA CYS A 75 -10.08 22.32 2.41
C CYS A 75 -9.83 21.95 3.89
N PHE A 76 -10.78 21.29 4.54
CA PHE A 76 -10.55 20.83 5.92
C PHE A 76 -9.49 19.72 5.92
N LEU A 77 -8.35 19.95 6.58
CA LEU A 77 -7.29 18.94 6.71
C LEU A 77 -7.78 17.85 7.65
N GLN A 78 -8.19 16.70 7.10
CA GLN A 78 -8.61 15.56 7.90
C GLN A 78 -7.46 15.08 8.80
N PRO A 79 -7.68 14.91 10.13
CA PRO A 79 -6.68 14.38 11.04
C PRO A 79 -6.15 13.01 10.59
N LEU A 80 -4.84 12.79 10.73
CA LEU A 80 -4.21 11.51 10.36
C LEU A 80 -4.81 10.34 11.17
N GLU A 81 -5.13 10.58 12.44
CA GLU A 81 -5.80 9.60 13.31
C GLU A 81 -7.12 9.11 12.72
N ASP A 82 -7.93 10.01 12.16
CA ASP A 82 -9.22 9.64 11.54
C ASP A 82 -9.02 8.78 10.29
N ILE A 83 -7.98 9.08 9.49
CA ILE A 83 -7.64 8.29 8.30
C ILE A 83 -7.17 6.88 8.69
N ILE A 84 -6.31 6.79 9.70
CA ILE A 84 -5.82 5.50 10.23
C ILE A 84 -6.99 4.70 10.84
N ASN A 85 -7.84 5.34 11.63
CA ASN A 85 -9.00 4.71 12.23
C ASN A 85 -9.97 4.20 11.16
N LEU A 86 -10.22 4.97 10.09
CA LEU A 86 -11.02 4.52 8.96
C LEU A 86 -10.45 3.23 8.36
N ALA A 87 -9.14 3.18 8.08
CA ALA A 87 -8.50 1.97 7.56
C ALA A 87 -8.57 0.79 8.56
N LYS A 88 -8.48 1.04 9.88
CA LYS A 88 -8.55 0.00 10.92
C LYS A 88 -9.97 -0.53 11.18
N THR A 89 -11.01 0.28 10.93
CA THR A 89 -12.41 -0.18 11.08
C THR A 89 -12.83 -1.19 10.01
N PHE A 90 -12.11 -1.25 8.89
CA PHE A 90 -12.29 -2.28 7.89
C PHE A 90 -11.94 -3.67 8.45
N CYS A 91 -12.84 -4.65 8.26
CA CYS A 91 -12.64 -6.03 8.68
C CYS A 91 -12.31 -6.93 7.47
N PRO A 92 -11.04 -7.37 7.31
CA PRO A 92 -10.62 -8.28 6.22
C PRO A 92 -11.48 -9.53 6.12
N ARG A 93 -11.81 -10.16 7.26
CA ARG A 93 -12.59 -11.40 7.30
C ARG A 93 -14.01 -11.19 6.80
N SER A 94 -14.74 -10.24 7.38
CA SER A 94 -16.14 -10.00 7.01
C SER A 94 -16.27 -9.58 5.55
N TRP A 95 -15.35 -8.76 5.05
CA TRP A 95 -15.33 -8.40 3.64
C TRP A 95 -15.07 -9.62 2.73
N SER A 96 -14.09 -10.45 3.08
CA SER A 96 -13.76 -11.66 2.31
C SER A 96 -14.91 -12.68 2.28
N GLU A 97 -15.61 -12.85 3.41
CA GLU A 97 -16.81 -13.68 3.51
C GLU A 97 -17.92 -13.17 2.58
N ASN A 98 -18.17 -11.85 2.57
CA ASN A 98 -19.16 -11.24 1.70
C ASN A 98 -18.82 -11.40 0.21
N VAL A 99 -17.54 -11.26 -0.15
CA VAL A 99 -17.07 -11.48 -1.53
C VAL A 99 -17.36 -12.92 -1.98
N LEU A 100 -17.12 -13.90 -1.12
CA LEU A 100 -17.35 -15.31 -1.44
C LEU A 100 -18.81 -15.73 -1.39
N GLN A 101 -19.64 -15.12 -0.54
CA GLN A 101 -21.09 -15.41 -0.48
C GLN A 101 -21.85 -14.98 -1.74
N LEU A 102 -21.30 -14.04 -2.51
CA LEU A 102 -21.88 -13.65 -3.78
C LEU A 102 -21.75 -14.74 -4.86
N ASP A 103 -20.91 -15.76 -4.66
CA ASP A 103 -20.85 -16.93 -5.52
C ASP A 103 -22.01 -17.86 -5.18
N ASN A 104 -22.93 -18.07 -6.12
CA ASN A 104 -23.75 -19.28 -6.10
C ASN A 104 -22.78 -20.45 -6.25
N PRO A 105 -22.62 -21.35 -5.25
CA PRO A 105 -21.72 -22.46 -5.39
C PRO A 105 -22.25 -23.37 -6.49
N THR A 106 -21.58 -23.38 -7.63
CA THR A 106 -21.79 -24.45 -8.61
C THR A 106 -21.20 -25.70 -7.96
N PRO A 107 -21.97 -26.76 -7.71
CA PRO A 107 -21.48 -27.90 -6.95
C PRO A 107 -20.25 -28.48 -7.65
N ALA A 108 -19.15 -28.58 -6.90
CA ALA A 108 -17.91 -29.16 -7.39
C ALA A 108 -18.15 -30.61 -7.85
N PRO A 109 -17.59 -31.04 -8.98
CA PRO A 109 -17.69 -32.44 -9.41
C PRO A 109 -17.08 -33.35 -8.33
N PRO A 110 -17.74 -34.47 -7.99
CA PRO A 110 -17.29 -35.35 -6.93
C PRO A 110 -15.92 -35.95 -7.28
N GLY A 111 -14.94 -35.82 -6.37
CA GLY A 111 -13.64 -36.52 -6.48
C GLY A 111 -12.36 -35.68 -6.39
N ARG A 112 -12.44 -34.36 -6.13
CA ARG A 112 -11.25 -33.53 -5.85
C ARG A 112 -11.27 -33.01 -4.41
N GLU A 113 -10.98 -33.91 -3.47
CA GLU A 113 -10.53 -33.49 -2.14
C GLU A 113 -9.06 -33.03 -2.27
N SER A 114 -8.87 -31.76 -2.67
CA SER A 114 -7.55 -31.12 -2.66
C SER A 114 -7.33 -30.45 -1.31
N GLU A 115 -6.12 -30.61 -0.77
CA GLU A 115 -5.66 -30.20 0.57
C GLU A 115 -6.11 -28.78 0.97
N THR A 116 -7.21 -28.74 1.72
CA THR A 116 -7.50 -27.93 2.93
C THR A 116 -6.83 -26.56 3.07
N THR A 117 -7.02 -25.64 2.12
CA THR A 117 -6.98 -24.21 2.47
C THR A 117 -8.12 -23.48 1.78
N SER A 118 -8.91 -22.75 2.56
CA SER A 118 -10.13 -22.11 2.08
C SER A 118 -9.78 -20.94 1.15
N PRO A 119 -10.50 -20.73 0.03
CA PRO A 119 -10.40 -19.50 -0.75
C PRO A 119 -10.57 -18.24 0.12
N LEU A 120 -11.25 -18.36 1.26
CA LEU A 120 -11.41 -17.30 2.26
C LEU A 120 -10.07 -16.78 2.79
N ASP A 121 -9.10 -17.65 3.06
CA ASP A 121 -7.83 -17.23 3.66
C ASP A 121 -6.97 -16.42 2.67
N ASP A 122 -7.07 -16.72 1.37
CA ASP A 122 -6.41 -15.94 0.32
C ASP A 122 -7.01 -14.52 0.22
N TRP A 123 -8.34 -14.41 0.29
CA TRP A 123 -9.03 -13.13 0.30
C TRP A 123 -8.74 -12.31 1.57
N ILE A 124 -8.62 -12.99 2.73
CA ILE A 124 -8.21 -12.35 3.99
C ILE A 124 -6.79 -11.80 3.86
N ALA A 125 -5.83 -12.60 3.40
CA ALA A 125 -4.46 -12.14 3.23
C ALA A 125 -4.36 -11.00 2.22
N LEU A 126 -5.09 -11.07 1.11
CA LEU A 126 -5.14 -10.00 0.10
C LEU A 126 -5.65 -8.68 0.69
N SER A 127 -6.77 -8.73 1.40
CA SER A 127 -7.36 -7.54 2.01
C SER A 127 -6.52 -6.99 3.17
N GLN A 128 -5.83 -7.86 3.92
CA GLN A 128 -4.82 -7.46 4.92
C GLN A 128 -3.63 -6.75 4.30
N CYS A 129 -3.16 -7.17 3.11
CA CYS A 129 -2.10 -6.47 2.39
C CYS A 129 -2.49 -5.01 2.11
N TYR A 130 -3.67 -4.79 1.52
CA TYR A 130 -4.13 -3.43 1.23
C TYR A 130 -4.40 -2.61 2.48
N GLN A 131 -5.04 -3.18 3.50
CA GLN A 131 -5.30 -2.48 4.77
C GLN A 131 -3.99 -2.02 5.43
N SER A 132 -3.05 -2.94 5.60
CA SER A 132 -1.79 -2.67 6.31
C SER A 132 -0.91 -1.70 5.53
N ALA A 133 -0.85 -1.85 4.20
CA ALA A 133 -0.14 -0.91 3.35
C ALA A 133 -0.75 0.50 3.39
N THR A 134 -2.07 0.64 3.49
CA THR A 134 -2.71 1.96 3.64
C THR A 134 -2.41 2.62 4.98
N VAL A 135 -2.37 1.86 6.07
CA VAL A 135 -1.93 2.39 7.37
C VAL A 135 -0.48 2.86 7.31
N LEU A 136 0.43 2.03 6.77
CA LEU A 136 1.84 2.40 6.61
C LEU A 136 2.00 3.62 5.71
N TYR A 137 1.32 3.66 4.56
CA TYR A 137 1.34 4.80 3.67
C TYR A 137 0.90 6.08 4.38
N ALA A 138 -0.17 6.03 5.18
CA ALA A 138 -0.63 7.18 5.96
C ALA A 138 0.42 7.68 6.96
N VAL A 139 1.04 6.77 7.71
CA VAL A 139 2.07 7.11 8.71
C VAL A 139 3.34 7.64 8.06
N LEU A 140 3.85 6.95 7.02
CA LEU A 140 5.08 7.31 6.31
C LEU A 140 4.95 8.56 5.43
N SER A 141 3.72 8.98 5.14
CA SER A 141 3.46 10.18 4.36
C SER A 141 3.41 11.47 5.19
N ASP A 142 3.32 11.36 6.52
CA ASP A 142 3.19 12.52 7.38
C ASP A 142 4.57 12.95 7.91
N LYS A 143 5.06 14.10 7.42
CA LYS A 143 6.36 14.67 7.82
C LYS A 143 6.47 14.90 9.34
N SER A 144 5.35 15.13 10.03
CA SER A 144 5.35 15.32 11.48
C SER A 144 5.75 14.06 12.25
N CYS A 145 5.55 12.87 11.67
CA CYS A 145 6.02 11.60 12.23
C CYS A 145 7.56 11.48 12.19
N TYR A 146 8.23 12.17 11.26
CA TYR A 146 9.70 12.20 11.12
C TYR A 146 10.34 13.29 11.99
N ALA A 147 9.71 14.47 12.15
CA ALA A 147 10.25 15.54 12.99
C ALA A 147 10.41 15.15 14.48
N GLN A 148 9.78 14.06 14.92
CA GLN A 148 9.80 13.58 16.31
C GLN A 148 10.97 12.63 16.65
N TYR A 149 11.90 12.36 15.72
CA TYR A 149 13.10 11.53 15.97
C TYR A 149 14.00 11.99 17.16
N GLY A 150 13.76 13.19 17.71
CA GLY A 150 14.57 13.75 18.80
C GLY A 150 13.92 13.82 20.19
N MET A 151 12.59 13.73 20.33
CA MET A 151 11.94 13.87 21.64
C MET A 151 10.61 13.10 21.72
N ASN A 152 10.64 11.99 22.47
CA ASN A 152 9.50 11.13 22.84
C ASN A 152 8.91 10.33 21.68
N GLY A 153 8.66 9.03 21.90
CA GLY A 153 8.32 8.02 20.89
C GLY A 153 7.26 8.44 19.88
N HIS A 154 7.32 7.87 18.68
CA HIS A 154 6.49 8.32 17.57
C HIS A 154 5.02 8.02 17.89
N TYR A 155 4.15 9.02 17.69
CA TYR A 155 2.73 8.95 18.04
C TYR A 155 2.00 7.74 17.39
N TYR A 156 2.54 7.20 16.30
CA TYR A 156 2.00 6.04 15.57
C TYR A 156 2.98 4.85 15.47
N ASP A 157 3.97 4.73 16.35
CA ASP A 157 4.94 3.61 16.34
C ASP A 157 4.25 2.25 16.41
N LYS A 158 3.23 2.15 17.26
CA LYS A 158 2.46 0.92 17.45
C LYS A 158 1.73 0.54 16.16
N GLU A 159 0.97 1.48 15.58
CA GLU A 159 0.24 1.28 14.33
C GLU A 159 1.17 0.91 13.18
N ARG A 160 2.33 1.57 13.09
CA ARG A 160 3.36 1.28 12.09
C ARG A 160 3.91 -0.12 12.23
N LEU A 161 4.31 -0.53 13.44
CA LEU A 161 4.84 -1.86 13.71
C LEU A 161 3.79 -2.95 13.41
N GLU A 162 2.58 -2.80 13.93
CA GLU A 162 1.47 -3.75 13.71
C GLU A 162 1.15 -3.90 12.21
N ALA A 163 1.10 -2.79 11.48
CA ALA A 163 0.84 -2.80 10.04
C ALA A 163 2.01 -3.43 9.26
N SER A 164 3.26 -3.11 9.60
CA SER A 164 4.45 -3.70 8.97
C SER A 164 4.50 -5.22 9.13
N GLU A 165 4.33 -5.72 10.35
CA GLU A 165 4.31 -7.16 10.63
C GLU A 165 3.14 -7.87 9.93
N THR A 166 1.95 -7.27 9.95
CA THR A 166 0.76 -7.84 9.31
C THR A 166 0.92 -7.89 7.79
N LEU A 167 1.45 -6.82 7.20
CA LEU A 167 1.70 -6.72 5.77
C LEU A 167 2.68 -7.79 5.31
N MET A 168 3.84 -7.90 5.96
CA MET A 168 4.85 -8.89 5.58
C MET A 168 4.36 -10.33 5.77
N ARG A 169 3.62 -10.61 6.84
CA ARG A 169 3.00 -11.92 7.07
C ARG A 169 2.01 -12.28 5.96
N ALA A 170 1.15 -11.35 5.57
CA ALA A 170 0.17 -11.56 4.51
C ALA A 170 0.82 -11.75 3.13
N ILE A 171 1.85 -10.95 2.79
CA ILE A 171 2.60 -11.12 1.54
C ILE A 171 3.30 -12.49 1.53
N ARG A 172 3.97 -12.87 2.63
CA ARG A 172 4.62 -14.19 2.74
C ARG A 172 3.61 -15.32 2.56
N TYR A 173 2.45 -15.22 3.20
CA TYR A 173 1.36 -16.20 3.05
C TYR A 173 0.96 -16.37 1.58
N LEU A 174 0.69 -15.26 0.87
CA LEU A 174 0.27 -15.28 -0.53
C LEU A 174 1.32 -15.92 -1.45
N PHE A 175 2.60 -15.58 -1.26
CA PHE A 175 3.68 -16.01 -2.15
C PHE A 175 4.28 -17.39 -1.82
N GLN A 176 4.40 -17.76 -0.56
CA GLN A 176 5.00 -19.05 -0.17
C GLN A 176 4.07 -20.23 -0.47
N ARG A 177 2.76 -20.01 -0.46
CA ARG A 177 1.77 -21.00 -0.86
C ARG A 177 1.75 -21.23 -2.40
N GLY A 178 2.52 -20.45 -3.17
CA GLY A 178 2.48 -20.36 -4.64
C GLY A 178 3.12 -21.51 -5.44
N LYS A 179 3.55 -22.61 -4.81
CA LYS A 179 4.20 -23.72 -5.54
C LYS A 179 3.27 -24.85 -6.00
N SER A 180 1.99 -24.86 -5.62
CA SER A 180 1.20 -26.11 -5.71
C SER A 180 -0.23 -26.04 -6.25
N SER A 181 -0.80 -24.90 -6.67
CA SER A 181 -2.19 -24.88 -7.14
C SER A 181 -2.46 -24.05 -8.40
N PHE A 182 -2.91 -24.76 -9.44
CA PHE A 182 -3.33 -24.24 -10.76
C PHE A 182 -4.67 -23.46 -10.71
N GLU A 183 -5.36 -23.42 -9.57
CA GLU A 183 -6.72 -22.88 -9.44
C GLU A 183 -6.79 -21.63 -8.55
N ARG A 184 -5.74 -20.79 -8.54
CA ARG A 184 -5.75 -19.55 -7.77
C ARG A 184 -6.49 -18.43 -8.49
N PRO A 185 -7.32 -17.63 -7.79
CA PRO A 185 -7.70 -16.31 -8.25
C PRO A 185 -6.42 -15.49 -8.49
N GLY A 186 -6.22 -14.95 -9.70
CA GLY A 186 -5.02 -14.20 -10.08
C GLY A 186 -4.80 -12.88 -9.33
N HIS A 187 -5.65 -12.55 -8.34
CA HIS A 187 -5.65 -11.26 -7.65
C HIS A 187 -4.41 -11.02 -6.79
N TYR A 188 -3.74 -12.07 -6.28
CA TYR A 188 -2.46 -11.90 -5.56
C TYR A 188 -1.37 -11.28 -6.45
N LYS A 189 -1.51 -11.38 -7.78
CA LYS A 189 -0.58 -10.79 -8.74
C LYS A 189 -0.69 -9.26 -8.81
N MET A 190 -1.68 -8.67 -8.14
CA MET A 190 -2.01 -7.24 -8.20
C MET A 190 -1.63 -6.49 -6.92
N ILE A 191 -0.87 -7.12 -6.02
CA ILE A 191 -0.40 -6.51 -4.76
C ILE A 191 0.93 -5.76 -4.88
N ILE A 192 1.28 -5.29 -6.09
CA ILE A 192 2.49 -4.49 -6.32
C ILE A 192 2.57 -3.28 -5.39
N TRP A 193 1.47 -2.53 -5.22
CA TRP A 193 1.44 -1.36 -4.35
C TRP A 193 1.69 -1.72 -2.89
N PRO A 194 1.00 -2.70 -2.28
CA PRO A 194 1.35 -3.18 -0.94
C PRO A 194 2.81 -3.64 -0.80
N MET A 195 3.38 -4.32 -1.81
CA MET A 195 4.78 -4.77 -1.77
C MET A 195 5.76 -3.60 -1.82
N VAL A 196 5.48 -2.56 -2.61
CA VAL A 196 6.27 -1.32 -2.64
C VAL A 196 6.23 -0.64 -1.27
N VAL A 197 5.05 -0.48 -0.67
CA VAL A 197 4.93 0.13 0.67
C VAL A 197 5.71 -0.67 1.71
N ALA A 198 5.63 -2.01 1.69
CA ALA A 198 6.40 -2.87 2.58
C ALA A 198 7.92 -2.68 2.40
N GLY A 199 8.39 -2.64 1.15
CA GLY A 199 9.80 -2.43 0.86
C GLY A 199 10.31 -1.06 1.29
N VAL A 200 9.50 -0.01 1.10
CA VAL A 200 9.79 1.35 1.60
C VAL A 200 9.87 1.37 3.13
N GLU A 201 9.01 0.61 3.82
CA GLU A 201 9.08 0.48 5.29
C GLU A 201 10.30 -0.32 5.77
N ILE A 202 10.72 -1.35 5.03
CA ILE A 202 11.93 -2.11 5.38
C ILE A 202 13.17 -1.24 5.16
N ALA A 203 13.27 -0.54 4.03
CA ALA A 203 14.31 0.45 3.80
C ALA A 203 14.23 1.59 4.83
N SER A 204 13.01 2.01 5.17
CA SER A 204 12.54 2.67 6.41
C SER A 204 13.42 2.50 7.63
N VAL A 205 13.39 1.26 8.12
CA VAL A 205 13.88 0.87 9.44
C VAL A 205 15.30 0.31 9.37
N GLY A 206 15.72 -0.27 8.24
CA GLY A 206 17.09 -0.73 8.01
C GLY A 206 17.49 -2.01 8.76
N ASN A 207 16.54 -2.79 9.27
CA ASN A 207 16.81 -3.95 10.13
C ASN A 207 16.34 -5.31 9.58
N ALA A 208 15.77 -5.38 8.38
CA ALA A 208 15.18 -6.61 7.83
C ALA A 208 15.63 -6.92 6.37
N PRO A 209 16.93 -7.13 6.11
CA PRO A 209 17.43 -7.40 4.76
C PRO A 209 16.85 -8.67 4.12
N GLU A 210 16.52 -9.68 4.92
CA GLU A 210 15.92 -10.93 4.45
C GLU A 210 14.49 -10.74 3.92
N ASP A 211 13.71 -9.85 4.56
CA ASP A 211 12.37 -9.49 4.10
C ASP A 211 12.43 -8.72 2.79
N LEU A 212 13.39 -7.80 2.65
CA LEU A 212 13.64 -7.09 1.39
C LEU A 212 14.01 -8.05 0.26
N GLN A 213 14.95 -8.97 0.52
CA GLN A 213 15.36 -9.98 -0.47
C GLN A 213 14.16 -10.83 -0.91
N PHE A 214 13.31 -11.24 0.03
CA PHE A 214 12.09 -11.97 -0.27
C PHE A 214 11.13 -11.16 -1.14
N LEU A 215 10.90 -9.88 -0.82
CA LEU A 215 10.03 -9.00 -1.62
C LEU A 215 10.55 -8.83 -3.05
N CYS A 216 11.83 -8.50 -3.23
CA CYS A 216 12.42 -8.29 -4.55
C CYS A 216 12.40 -9.58 -5.39
N ALA A 217 12.67 -10.73 -4.79
CA ALA A 217 12.56 -12.02 -5.49
C ALA A 217 11.10 -12.31 -5.90
N SER A 218 10.15 -12.03 -5.03
CA SER A 218 8.72 -12.22 -5.28
C SER A 218 8.21 -11.31 -6.41
N LEU A 219 8.62 -10.04 -6.42
CA LEU A 219 8.34 -9.09 -7.50
C LEU A 219 8.97 -9.53 -8.82
N GLY A 220 10.22 -9.99 -8.80
CA GLY A 220 10.89 -10.54 -9.98
C GLY A 220 10.15 -11.74 -10.59
N ASN A 221 9.66 -12.64 -9.74
CA ASN A 221 8.85 -13.78 -10.19
C ASN A 221 7.51 -13.31 -10.80
N LEU A 222 6.82 -12.35 -10.18
CA LEU A 222 5.59 -11.77 -10.76
C LEU A 222 5.85 -11.09 -12.11
N ALA A 223 6.98 -10.40 -12.27
CA ALA A 223 7.35 -9.77 -13.54
C ALA A 223 7.39 -10.80 -14.67
N MET A 224 8.00 -11.96 -14.41
CA MET A 224 8.10 -13.08 -15.34
C MET A 224 6.74 -13.74 -15.61
N GLU A 225 5.93 -13.94 -14.57
CA GLU A 225 4.61 -14.57 -14.70
C GLU A 225 3.59 -13.72 -15.46
N LEU A 226 3.63 -12.40 -15.27
CA LEU A 226 2.69 -11.47 -15.88
C LEU A 226 3.19 -10.87 -17.20
N GLY A 227 4.48 -11.02 -17.52
CA GLY A 227 5.10 -10.37 -18.67
C GLY A 227 5.13 -8.84 -18.56
N THR A 228 5.23 -8.29 -17.35
CA THR A 228 5.26 -6.84 -17.10
C THR A 228 6.55 -6.42 -16.39
N LEU A 229 7.15 -5.33 -16.86
CA LEU A 229 8.37 -4.77 -16.27
C LEU A 229 8.12 -3.96 -14.99
N ALA A 230 6.88 -3.54 -14.71
CA ALA A 230 6.61 -2.71 -13.54
C ALA A 230 6.98 -3.38 -12.21
N MET A 231 6.76 -4.69 -12.09
CA MET A 231 7.16 -5.46 -10.92
C MET A 231 8.68 -5.53 -10.79
N HIS A 232 9.38 -5.70 -11.91
CA HIS A 232 10.84 -5.71 -11.93
C HIS A 232 11.42 -4.34 -11.56
N HIS A 233 10.89 -3.25 -12.13
CA HIS A 233 11.29 -1.89 -11.79
C HIS A 233 11.03 -1.58 -10.31
N ALA A 234 9.91 -2.05 -9.74
CA ALA A 234 9.65 -1.94 -8.31
C ALA A 234 10.71 -2.68 -7.47
N ALA A 235 11.13 -3.88 -7.89
CA ALA A 235 12.16 -4.64 -7.18
C ALA A 235 13.53 -3.94 -7.20
N VAL A 236 13.93 -3.40 -8.36
CA VAL A 236 15.17 -2.63 -8.52
C VAL A 236 15.13 -1.36 -7.68
N PHE A 237 14.03 -0.59 -7.77
CA PHE A 237 13.83 0.61 -6.95
C PHE A 237 13.99 0.34 -5.46
N LEU A 238 13.42 -0.76 -4.95
CA LEU A 238 13.51 -1.12 -3.53
C LEU A 238 14.94 -1.48 -3.11
N GLN A 239 15.72 -2.10 -4.00
CA GLN A 239 17.14 -2.39 -3.77
C GLN A 239 17.95 -1.10 -3.73
N ASP A 240 17.76 -0.23 -4.71
CA ASP A 240 18.44 1.07 -4.80
C ASP A 240 18.14 1.93 -3.56
N LEU A 241 16.87 1.97 -3.13
CA LEU A 241 16.45 2.68 -1.92
C LEU A 241 17.13 2.13 -0.67
N TRP A 242 17.21 0.79 -0.54
CA TRP A 242 17.90 0.15 0.57
C TRP A 242 19.40 0.45 0.57
N GLU A 243 20.05 0.38 -0.59
CA GLU A 243 21.49 0.65 -0.74
C GLU A 243 21.81 2.13 -0.48
N ALA A 244 21.02 3.06 -1.00
CA ALA A 244 21.19 4.49 -0.75
C ALA A 244 21.16 4.81 0.75
N ARG A 245 20.27 4.14 1.51
CA ARG A 245 20.13 4.37 2.95
C ARG A 245 21.16 3.63 3.81
N ASN A 246 21.45 2.37 3.46
CA ASN A 246 22.26 1.48 4.30
C ASN A 246 23.73 1.36 3.83
N GLY A 247 24.04 1.72 2.58
CA GLY A 247 25.38 1.75 2.02
C GLY A 247 26.21 2.95 2.50
N ASN A 248 25.56 4.09 2.77
CA ASN A 248 26.20 5.27 3.38
C ASN A 248 26.30 5.13 4.91
N ARG A 249 27.10 4.16 5.39
CA ARG A 249 27.40 4.00 6.83
C ARG A 249 28.30 5.10 7.42
N GLY A 250 28.73 6.08 6.61
CA GLY A 250 29.65 7.16 7.03
C GLY A 250 29.05 8.57 7.06
N SER A 251 27.80 8.80 6.63
CA SER A 251 27.14 10.11 6.76
C SER A 251 26.35 10.20 8.06
N ASN A 252 26.34 11.40 8.66
CA ASN A 252 25.70 11.70 9.94
C ASN A 252 24.27 11.12 10.00
N GLU A 253 23.88 10.56 11.15
CA GLU A 253 22.52 10.03 11.39
C GLU A 253 21.41 11.07 11.13
N ALA A 254 21.74 12.36 11.21
CA ALA A 254 20.84 13.47 10.86
C ALA A 254 20.48 13.55 9.36
N ASP A 255 21.30 13.00 8.45
CA ASP A 255 20.97 12.90 7.02
C ASP A 255 20.04 11.70 6.72
N LYS A 256 19.98 10.72 7.63
CA LYS A 256 19.14 9.51 7.47
C LYS A 256 17.71 9.68 7.98
N SER A 257 17.44 10.73 8.73
CA SER A 257 16.16 10.97 9.43
C SER A 257 15.12 11.75 8.64
N LEU A 258 15.46 12.26 7.44
CA LEU A 258 14.61 13.21 6.68
C LEU A 258 14.25 12.74 5.28
N VAL A 259 14.24 11.43 5.04
CA VAL A 259 13.70 10.87 3.79
C VAL A 259 12.18 10.74 3.96
N ASP A 260 11.46 11.80 3.59
CA ASP A 260 10.00 11.80 3.51
C ASP A 260 9.52 11.06 2.26
N TRP A 261 8.23 10.69 2.24
CA TRP A 261 7.64 9.94 1.14
C TRP A 261 7.78 10.64 -0.22
N ASP A 262 7.72 11.97 -0.26
CA ASP A 262 7.88 12.74 -1.49
C ASP A 262 9.31 12.69 -2.05
N TRP A 263 10.31 12.65 -1.17
CA TRP A 263 11.71 12.45 -1.55
C TRP A 263 11.91 11.06 -2.15
N ILE A 264 11.35 10.01 -1.53
CA ILE A 264 11.48 8.62 -1.98
C ILE A 264 11.04 8.46 -3.44
N PHE A 265 9.93 9.11 -3.80
CA PHE A 265 9.33 8.97 -5.13
C PHE A 265 9.66 10.12 -6.09
N ARG A 266 10.61 11.01 -5.75
CA ARG A 266 10.97 12.17 -6.58
C ARG A 266 11.43 11.79 -7.98
N GLU A 267 12.28 10.79 -8.08
CA GLU A 267 12.94 10.40 -9.33
C GLU A 267 12.40 9.07 -9.89
N ASN A 268 11.62 8.32 -9.11
CA ASN A 268 11.19 6.96 -9.43
C ASN A 268 9.70 6.72 -9.17
N PRO A 269 8.78 7.35 -9.93
CA PRO A 269 7.36 7.04 -9.80
C PRO A 269 7.04 5.66 -10.41
N ILE A 270 6.82 4.67 -9.55
CA ILE A 270 6.74 3.24 -9.91
C ILE A 270 5.49 2.90 -10.75
N PHE A 271 4.41 3.67 -10.62
CA PHE A 271 3.11 3.41 -11.27
C PHE A 271 2.82 4.28 -12.50
N LEU A 272 3.83 4.86 -13.15
CA LEU A 272 3.65 5.49 -14.46
C LEU A 272 3.64 4.42 -15.57
N MET A 273 2.59 3.60 -15.64
CA MET A 273 2.23 2.88 -16.87
C MET A 273 0.91 3.43 -17.40
#